data_AF-A0A8J6NRN4-F1
#
_entry.id   AF-A0A8J6NRN4-F1
#
_cell.length_a   1.000
_cell.length_b   1.000
_cell.length_c   1.000
_cell.angle_alpha   90.00
_cell.angle_beta   90.00
_cell.angle_gamma   90.00
#
_symmetry.space_group_name_H-M   'P 1'
#
loop_
_entity.id
_entity.type
_entity.pdbx_description
1 polymer ?
#
loop_
_entity_poly.entity_id
_entity_poly.type
_entity_poly.pdbx_seq_one_letter_code
_entity_poly.pdbx_strand_id
1 'polypeptide(L)'
;MGKKSSKLNKRKTSAFRSLPWKSIFLTLTLVPIIIGLLLILAWALDMEILESQSEVQVGLFFILLGFALSNALQKRSSLAIGWGVLAIADLVVLTWRSVWAQGVALAIGLIGIIFLGIQFYKQYQQDKMEIKK
;
A
#
# COMPACT_ATOMS: atom_id res chain seq x y z
N MET A 1 -44.06 -51.29 -5.30
CA MET A 1 -44.97 -50.17 -5.67
C MET A 1 -44.50 -48.97 -4.86
N GLY A 2 -43.92 -47.88 -5.36
CA GLY A 2 -44.03 -47.20 -6.65
C GLY A 2 -44.44 -45.76 -6.34
N LYS A 3 -43.51 -44.79 -6.44
CA LYS A 3 -43.70 -43.46 -7.07
C LYS A 3 -42.44 -42.57 -6.95
N LYS A 4 -41.97 -42.21 -8.14
CA LYS A 4 -40.95 -41.20 -8.48
C LYS A 4 -41.25 -39.84 -7.82
N SER A 5 -40.21 -39.09 -7.46
CA SER A 5 -40.15 -37.66 -7.84
C SER A 5 -38.73 -37.13 -7.80
N SER A 6 -38.16 -36.96 -8.99
CA SER A 6 -36.93 -36.23 -9.24
C SER A 6 -37.12 -34.75 -8.96
N LYS A 7 -36.44 -34.19 -7.95
CA LYS A 7 -36.18 -32.76 -7.91
C LYS A 7 -34.74 -32.51 -8.33
N LEU A 8 -34.58 -32.35 -9.64
CA LEU A 8 -33.42 -31.70 -10.25
C LEU A 8 -33.30 -30.31 -9.62
N ASN A 9 -32.45 -30.18 -8.61
CA ASN A 9 -32.10 -28.88 -8.06
C ASN A 9 -31.11 -28.24 -9.04
N LYS A 10 -31.65 -27.51 -10.00
CA LYS A 10 -30.89 -26.59 -10.87
C LYS A 10 -30.21 -25.58 -9.96
N ARG A 11 -28.98 -25.89 -9.51
CA ARG A 11 -27.99 -24.89 -9.12
C ARG A 11 -27.72 -24.05 -10.37
N LYS A 12 -28.53 -23.01 -10.57
CA LYS A 12 -28.07 -21.81 -11.28
C LYS A 12 -27.04 -21.15 -10.36
N THR A 13 -25.85 -21.71 -10.29
CA THR A 13 -24.63 -20.93 -10.04
C THR A 13 -24.45 -20.05 -11.26
N SER A 14 -25.24 -18.98 -11.33
CA SER A 14 -24.79 -17.77 -12.01
C SER A 14 -23.55 -17.34 -11.23
N ALA A 15 -22.39 -17.78 -11.70
CA ALA A 15 -21.12 -17.16 -11.40
C ALA A 15 -21.26 -15.70 -11.82
N PHE A 16 -21.74 -14.88 -10.90
CA PHE A 16 -21.65 -13.43 -11.01
C PHE A 16 -20.15 -13.17 -10.92
N ARG A 17 -19.49 -13.21 -12.09
CA ARG A 17 -18.13 -12.72 -12.30
C ARG A 17 -18.17 -11.28 -11.81
N SER A 18 -17.82 -11.07 -10.54
CA SER A 18 -17.56 -9.75 -10.03
C SER A 18 -16.53 -9.14 -10.97
N LEU A 19 -16.93 -8.10 -11.69
CA LEU A 19 -16.05 -7.38 -12.58
C LEU A 19 -14.73 -7.08 -11.85
N PRO A 20 -13.56 -7.45 -12.43
CA PRO A 20 -12.27 -7.40 -11.75
C PRO A 20 -11.73 -5.96 -11.68
N TRP A 21 -12.60 -4.96 -11.53
CA TRP A 21 -12.21 -3.56 -11.41
C TRP A 21 -11.28 -3.37 -10.22
N LYS A 22 -11.53 -4.08 -9.10
CA LYS A 22 -10.63 -4.06 -7.94
C LYS A 22 -9.22 -4.54 -8.26
N SER A 23 -9.06 -5.60 -9.05
CA SER A 23 -7.72 -6.07 -9.42
C SER A 23 -7.05 -5.12 -10.41
N ILE A 24 -7.80 -4.47 -11.32
CA ILE A 24 -7.24 -3.44 -12.22
C ILE A 24 -6.71 -2.25 -11.42
N PHE A 25 -7.48 -1.73 -10.45
CA PHE A 25 -7.01 -0.64 -9.60
C PHE A 25 -5.84 -1.06 -8.70
N LEU A 26 -5.81 -2.28 -8.21
CA LEU A 26 -4.65 -2.79 -7.45
C LEU A 26 -3.41 -2.85 -8.34
N THR A 27 -3.53 -3.34 -9.57
CA THR A 27 -2.42 -3.30 -10.54
C THR A 27 -2.00 -1.87 -10.85
N LEU A 28 -2.93 -0.91 -10.89
CA LEU A 28 -2.61 0.50 -11.09
C LEU A 28 -1.78 1.07 -9.93
N THR A 29 -2.02 0.62 -8.69
CA THR A 29 -1.19 1.01 -7.53
C THR A 29 0.20 0.38 -7.53
N LEU A 30 0.43 -0.65 -8.35
CA LEU A 30 1.75 -1.24 -8.54
C LEU A 30 2.65 -0.34 -9.37
N VAL A 31 2.09 0.44 -10.30
CA VAL A 31 2.82 1.36 -11.17
C VAL A 31 3.72 2.33 -10.39
N PRO A 32 3.23 3.10 -9.40
CA PRO A 32 4.11 3.98 -8.62
C PRO A 32 5.17 3.21 -7.84
N ILE A 33 4.89 2.00 -7.34
CA ILE A 33 5.89 1.18 -6.64
C ILE A 33 7.02 0.77 -7.59
N ILE A 34 6.68 0.31 -8.80
CA ILE A 34 7.66 -0.07 -9.81
C ILE A 34 8.51 1.14 -10.21
N ILE A 35 7.89 2.30 -10.46
CA ILE A 35 8.61 3.53 -10.79
C ILE A 35 9.57 3.91 -9.67
N GLY A 36 9.12 3.89 -8.41
CA GLY A 36 9.97 4.22 -7.28
C GLY A 36 11.14 3.25 -7.11
N LEU A 37 10.91 1.96 -7.32
CA LEU A 37 11.97 0.95 -7.30
C LEU A 37 13.00 1.16 -8.43
N LEU A 38 12.53 1.48 -9.64
CA LEU A 38 13.40 1.77 -10.79
C LEU A 38 14.26 3.00 -10.54
N LEU A 39 13.72 4.05 -9.90
CA LEU A 39 14.49 5.24 -9.54
C LEU A 39 15.60 4.92 -8.53
N ILE A 40 15.30 4.13 -7.49
CA ILE A 40 16.30 3.71 -6.50
C ILE A 40 17.37 2.82 -7.15
N LEU A 41 16.99 1.96 -8.10
CA LEU A 41 17.94 1.12 -8.84
C LEU A 41 18.79 1.94 -9.82
N ALA A 42 18.21 2.94 -10.49
CA ALA A 42 18.95 3.85 -11.36
C ALA A 42 20.05 4.59 -10.58
N TRP A 43 19.68 5.15 -9.42
CA TRP A 43 20.61 5.73 -8.48
C TRP A 43 21.71 4.74 -8.04
N ALA A 44 21.33 3.50 -7.68
CA ALA A 44 22.28 2.48 -7.22
C ALA A 44 23.25 2.00 -8.32
N LEU A 45 22.87 2.16 -9.59
CA LEU A 45 23.69 1.86 -10.76
C LEU A 45 24.49 3.08 -11.26
N ASP A 46 24.48 4.19 -10.51
CA ASP A 46 25.11 5.46 -10.86
C ASP A 46 24.60 6.02 -12.21
N MET A 47 23.36 5.69 -12.56
CA MET A 47 22.66 6.24 -13.72
C MET A 47 21.92 7.50 -13.31
N GLU A 48 22.54 8.66 -13.49
CA GLU A 48 21.93 9.95 -13.17
C GLU A 48 20.81 10.30 -14.17
N ILE A 49 19.55 10.16 -13.74
CA ILE A 49 18.35 10.58 -14.46
C ILE A 49 17.84 11.92 -13.89
N LEU A 50 18.01 12.15 -12.58
CA LEU A 50 17.77 13.39 -11.84
C LEU A 50 18.99 13.71 -10.95
N GLU A 51 18.96 14.84 -10.22
CA GLU A 51 20.01 15.14 -9.22
C GLU A 51 20.15 13.97 -8.23
N SER A 52 21.37 13.48 -8.06
CA SER A 52 21.68 12.17 -7.45
C SER A 52 21.17 12.01 -6.01
N GLN A 53 20.99 13.09 -5.22
CA GLN A 53 20.38 12.99 -3.88
C GLN A 53 18.84 12.99 -3.88
N SER A 54 18.22 13.52 -4.93
CA SER A 54 16.76 13.62 -5.04
C SER A 54 16.13 12.33 -5.57
N GLU A 55 16.86 11.52 -6.34
CA GLU A 55 16.36 10.28 -6.94
C GLU A 55 15.87 9.27 -5.90
N VAL A 56 16.67 9.06 -4.85
CA VAL A 56 16.32 8.13 -3.77
C VAL A 56 15.06 8.59 -3.03
N GLN A 57 14.98 9.89 -2.73
CA GLN A 57 13.83 10.46 -2.03
C GLN A 57 12.57 10.40 -2.90
N VAL A 58 12.64 10.82 -4.16
CA VAL A 58 11.51 10.71 -5.09
C VAL A 58 11.09 9.25 -5.27
N GLY A 59 12.04 8.32 -5.36
CA GLY A 59 11.77 6.88 -5.44
C GLY A 59 11.04 6.37 -4.19
N LEU A 60 11.50 6.76 -3.01
CA LEU A 60 10.86 6.44 -1.73
C LEU A 60 9.43 7.00 -1.66
N PHE A 61 9.23 8.25 -2.05
CA PHE A 61 7.91 8.88 -2.13
C PHE A 61 6.93 8.05 -2.96
N PHE A 62 7.35 7.63 -4.16
CA PHE A 62 6.52 6.84 -5.05
C PHE A 62 6.15 5.47 -4.46
N ILE A 63 7.08 4.82 -3.76
CA ILE A 63 6.82 3.57 -3.04
C ILE A 63 5.80 3.79 -1.92
N LEU A 64 6.00 4.81 -1.08
CA LEU A 64 5.10 5.15 0.03
C LEU A 64 3.70 5.50 -0.47
N LEU A 65 3.61 6.29 -1.54
CA LEU A 65 2.36 6.66 -2.17
C LEU A 65 1.65 5.42 -2.74
N GLY A 66 2.38 4.51 -3.40
CA GLY A 66 1.84 3.25 -3.90
C GLY A 66 1.27 2.37 -2.79
N PHE A 67 1.97 2.24 -1.66
CA PHE A 67 1.46 1.54 -0.49
C PHE A 67 0.24 2.21 0.12
N ALA A 68 0.22 3.54 0.23
CA ALA A 68 -0.92 4.27 0.75
C ALA A 68 -2.17 4.05 -0.12
N LEU A 69 -2.02 4.20 -1.44
CA LEU A 69 -3.09 3.98 -2.41
C LEU A 69 -3.58 2.53 -2.40
N SER A 70 -2.67 1.55 -2.40
CA SER A 70 -3.03 0.14 -2.38
C SER A 70 -3.82 -0.22 -1.12
N ASN A 71 -3.37 0.24 0.05
CA ASN A 71 -4.07 0.02 1.31
C ASN A 71 -5.42 0.75 1.38
N ALA A 72 -5.53 1.94 0.79
CA ALA A 72 -6.79 2.66 0.70
C ALA A 72 -7.82 1.89 -0.14
N LEU A 73 -7.40 1.34 -1.28
CA LEU A 73 -8.26 0.51 -2.15
C LEU A 73 -8.66 -0.82 -1.49
N GLN A 74 -7.78 -1.40 -0.68
CA GLN A 74 -8.05 -2.62 0.08
C GLN A 74 -8.93 -2.39 1.33
N LYS A 75 -9.46 -1.17 1.54
CA LYS A 75 -10.21 -0.75 2.74
C LYS A 75 -9.43 -0.90 4.05
N ARG A 76 -8.09 -0.95 3.98
CA ARG A 76 -7.20 -0.93 5.14
C ARG A 76 -6.84 0.52 5.46
N SER A 77 -7.85 1.34 5.75
CA SER A 77 -7.71 2.80 5.92
C SER A 77 -6.69 3.18 6.99
N SER A 78 -6.60 2.41 8.08
CA SER A 78 -5.59 2.61 9.11
C SER A 78 -4.17 2.53 8.56
N LEU A 79 -3.86 1.52 7.75
CA LEU A 79 -2.53 1.39 7.16
C LEU A 79 -2.29 2.46 6.09
N ALA A 80 -3.31 2.76 5.29
CA ALA A 80 -3.24 3.81 4.28
C ALA A 80 -2.86 5.17 4.88
N ILE A 81 -3.43 5.52 6.05
CA ILE A 81 -3.08 6.74 6.78
C ILE A 81 -1.61 6.70 7.22
N GLY A 82 -1.14 5.59 7.78
CA GLY A 82 0.25 5.46 8.21
C GLY A 82 1.25 5.66 7.06
N TRP A 83 1.02 4.97 5.93
CA TRP A 83 1.84 5.14 4.73
C TRP A 83 1.73 6.54 4.12
N GLY A 84 0.52 7.13 4.15
CA GLY A 84 0.30 8.50 3.68
C GLY A 84 1.02 9.56 4.52
N VAL A 85 1.05 9.40 5.85
CA VAL A 85 1.81 10.27 6.76
C VAL A 85 3.30 10.22 6.45
N LEU A 86 3.84 9.03 6.16
CA LEU A 86 5.23 8.89 5.73
C LEU A 86 5.49 9.55 4.38
N ALA A 87 4.58 9.38 3.41
CA ALA A 87 4.71 10.04 2.11
C ALA A 87 4.68 11.57 2.24
N ILE A 88 3.87 12.11 3.15
CA ILE A 88 3.84 13.55 3.44
C ILE A 88 5.15 14.00 4.10
N ALA A 89 5.68 13.24 5.06
CA ALA A 89 6.97 13.56 5.67
C ALA A 89 8.08 13.63 4.62
N ASP A 90 8.11 12.65 3.71
CA ASP A 90 9.08 12.61 2.62
C ASP A 90 8.90 13.78 1.64
N LEU A 91 7.66 14.14 1.30
CA LEU A 91 7.34 15.31 0.48
C LEU A 91 7.80 16.62 1.13
N VAL A 92 7.69 16.75 2.46
CA VAL A 92 8.19 17.93 3.19
C VAL A 92 9.70 18.03 3.07
N VAL A 93 10.43 16.92 3.16
CA VAL A 93 11.90 16.91 2.97
C VAL A 93 12.27 17.31 1.54
N LEU A 94 11.53 16.81 0.54
CA LEU A 94 11.74 17.13 -0.87
C LEU A 94 11.46 18.60 -1.19
N THR A 95 10.37 19.16 -0.64
CA THR A 95 9.89 20.51 -0.99
C THR A 95 10.61 21.60 -0.19
N TRP A 96 10.86 21.35 1.10
CA TRP A 96 11.49 22.30 2.00
C TRP A 96 12.84 21.81 2.49
N ARG A 97 13.90 22.28 1.82
CA ARG A 97 15.31 22.01 2.18
C ARG A 97 15.80 22.78 3.43
N SER A 98 14.92 23.40 4.20
CA SER A 98 15.31 24.12 5.43
C SER A 98 15.50 23.14 6.59
N VAL A 99 16.50 23.39 7.44
CA VAL A 99 16.82 22.53 8.60
C VAL A 99 15.61 22.39 9.54
N TRP A 100 14.83 23.45 9.71
CA TRP A 100 13.61 23.43 10.51
C TRP A 100 12.54 22.51 9.91
N ALA A 101 12.31 22.58 8.60
CA ALA A 101 11.34 21.71 7.94
C ALA A 101 11.76 20.23 7.99
N GLN A 102 13.07 19.95 7.87
CA GLN A 102 13.60 18.60 8.04
C GLN A 102 13.38 18.07 9.47
N GLY A 103 13.56 18.92 10.49
CA GLY A 103 13.26 18.56 11.88
C GLY A 103 11.78 18.20 12.10
N VAL A 104 10.87 18.99 11.51
CA VAL A 104 9.43 18.71 11.54
C VAL A 104 9.10 17.43 10.77
N ALA A 105 9.69 17.23 9.59
CA ALA A 105 9.49 16.03 8.78
C ALA A 105 9.97 14.76 9.50
N LEU A 106 11.10 14.82 10.20
CA LEU A 106 11.58 13.71 11.04
C LEU A 106 10.60 13.37 12.15
N ALA A 107 10.05 14.37 12.83
CA ALA A 107 9.05 14.14 13.87
C ALA A 107 7.77 13.48 13.29
N ILE A 108 7.28 13.97 12.16
CA ILE A 108 6.11 13.39 11.46
C ILE A 108 6.42 11.96 10.99
N GLY A 109 7.60 11.73 10.41
CA GLY A 109 8.06 10.43 9.97
C GLY A 109 8.11 9.42 11.12
N LEU A 110 8.66 9.82 12.27
CA LEU A 110 8.72 8.98 13.47
C LEU A 110 7.31 8.59 13.95
N ILE A 111 6.38 9.55 14.00
CA ILE A 111 4.98 9.29 14.36
C ILE A 111 4.35 8.30 13.38
N GLY A 112 4.58 8.47 12.07
CA GLY A 112 4.10 7.56 11.03
C GLY A 112 4.61 6.14 11.21
N ILE A 113 5.91 5.97 11.50
CA ILE A 113 6.52 4.65 11.74
C ILE A 113 5.92 3.99 12.99
N ILE A 114 5.84 4.73 14.11
CA ILE A 114 5.27 4.20 15.36
C ILE A 114 3.82 3.77 15.14
N PHE A 115 3.03 4.59 14.44
CA PHE A 115 1.64 4.29 14.14
C PHE A 115 1.49 3.04 13.28
N LEU A 116 2.29 2.89 12.22
CA LEU A 116 2.32 1.67 11.40
C LEU A 116 2.72 0.45 12.23
N GLY A 117 3.77 0.56 13.05
CA GLY A 117 4.22 -0.53 13.91
C GLY A 117 3.13 -1.05 14.85
N ILE A 118 2.38 -0.13 15.49
CA ILE A 118 1.26 -0.49 16.35
C ILE A 118 0.14 -1.17 15.55
N GLN A 119 -0.21 -0.66 14.37
CA GLN A 119 -1.27 -1.24 13.56
C GLN A 119 -0.91 -2.63 13.02
N PHE A 120 0.32 -2.82 12.56
CA PHE A 120 0.82 -4.13 12.14
C PHE A 120 0.84 -5.12 13.31
N TYR A 121 1.26 -4.68 14.50
CA TYR A 121 1.25 -5.52 15.68
C TYR A 121 -0.18 -5.95 16.09
N LYS A 122 -1.14 -5.01 16.06
CA LYS A 122 -2.55 -5.32 16.32
C LYS A 122 -3.10 -6.32 15.33
N GLN A 123 -2.84 -6.12 14.03
CA GLN A 123 -3.30 -7.03 12.99
C GLN A 123 -2.70 -8.43 13.15
N TYR A 124 -1.40 -8.51 13.43
CA TYR A 124 -0.71 -9.78 13.68
C TYR A 124 -1.30 -10.57 14.86
N GLN A 125 -1.65 -9.88 15.95
CA GLN A 125 -2.29 -10.53 17.11
C GLN A 125 -3.70 -11.03 16.81
N GLN A 126 -4.48 -10.28 16.01
CA GLN A 126 -5.82 -10.69 15.58
C GLN A 126 -5.78 -11.96 14.72
N ASP A 127 -4.90 -11.99 13.72
CA ASP A 127 -4.73 -13.15 12.84
C ASP A 127 -4.32 -14.41 13.63
N LYS A 128 -3.46 -14.25 14.65
CA LYS A 128 -3.02 -15.36 15.51
C LYS A 128 -4.14 -15.91 16.40
N MET A 129 -5.11 -15.09 16.78
CA MET A 129 -6.25 -15.48 17.61
C MET A 129 -7.32 -16.21 16.79
N GLU A 130 -7.50 -15.86 15.51
CA GLU A 130 -8.41 -16.58 14.60
C GLU A 130 -7.90 -17.99 14.27
N ILE A 131 -6.59 -18.19 14.13
CA ILE A 131 -5.99 -19.52 13.85
C ILE A 131 -6.14 -20.49 15.04
N LYS A 132 -6.40 -19.98 16.26
CA LYS A 132 -6.57 -20.80 17.47
C LYS A 132 -8.01 -21.23 17.75
N LYS A 133 -9.00 -20.76 16.97
CA LYS A 133 -10.41 -21.16 17.08
C LYS A 133 -10.74 -22.27 16.10
#